data_AF-A0AAN4T871-F1
#
_entry.id   AF-A0AAN4T871-F1
#
_cell.length_a   1.000
_cell.length_b   1.000
_cell.length_c   1.000
_cell.angle_alpha   90.00
_cell.angle_beta   90.00
_cell.angle_gamma   90.00
#
_symmetry.space_group_name_H-M   'P 1'
#
loop_
_entity.id
_entity.type
_entity.pdbx_description
1 polymer ?
#
loop_
_entity_poly.entity_id
_entity_poly.type
_entity_poly.pdbx_seq_one_letter_code
_entity_poly.pdbx_strand_id
1 'polypeptide(L)'
;MRPLSPVLASLASVFRIPLSQTPARPAISRLSNDLLVRKPTAPVQPAASAAVIGTRLFSTTSALLKRNKNAPRGDKRITLIRYFLWHPLTPRPLRFSRTRYLRHWTIHRAWQLYQAQQRRARQLELQRQWQAMNAACEELRTGAGDGGKLFRISMNKRGVYRDMFPIEYARMQTEGPSKEGWNHEWKRMEKKY
;
A
#
# COMPACT_ATOMS: atom_id res chain seq x y z
N MET A 1 29.37 -5.55 -38.87
CA MET A 1 28.37 -4.62 -38.28
C MET A 1 29.00 -3.96 -37.06
N ARG A 2 29.01 -2.63 -36.97
CA ARG A 2 29.68 -1.92 -35.86
C ARG A 2 28.84 -2.02 -34.57
N PRO A 3 29.45 -2.33 -33.41
CA PRO A 3 28.73 -2.38 -32.15
C PRO A 3 28.30 -0.97 -31.72
N LEU A 4 27.05 -0.82 -31.27
CA LEU A 4 26.53 0.45 -30.76
C LEU A 4 27.21 0.82 -29.44
N SER A 5 27.45 2.12 -29.22
CA SER A 5 28.10 2.64 -28.02
C SER A 5 27.27 2.32 -26.76
N PRO A 6 27.91 2.09 -25.60
CA PRO A 6 27.23 1.69 -24.36
C PRO A 6 26.20 2.74 -23.89
N VAL A 7 26.41 4.01 -24.25
CA VAL A 7 25.48 5.12 -23.96
C VAL A 7 24.18 4.99 -24.78
N LEU A 8 24.28 4.64 -26.06
CA LEU A 8 23.12 4.39 -26.93
C LEU A 8 22.36 3.12 -26.49
N ALA A 9 23.07 2.08 -26.05
CA ALA A 9 22.47 0.88 -25.49
C ALA A 9 21.72 1.17 -24.17
N SER A 10 22.24 2.07 -23.33
CA SER A 10 21.61 2.48 -22.07
C SER A 10 20.38 3.36 -22.28
N LEU A 11 20.38 4.25 -23.29
CA LEU A 11 19.18 5.01 -23.64
C LEU A 11 18.07 4.13 -24.23
N ALA A 12 18.45 3.10 -25.01
CA ALA A 12 17.48 2.14 -25.55
C ALA A 12 16.80 1.28 -24.46
N SER A 13 17.44 1.07 -23.32
CA SER A 13 16.82 0.37 -22.18
C SER A 13 15.88 1.27 -21.36
N VAL A 14 16.13 2.59 -21.32
CA VAL A 14 15.28 3.57 -20.61
C VAL A 14 13.94 3.82 -21.31
N PHE A 15 13.88 3.73 -22.65
CA PHE A 15 12.66 3.93 -23.43
C PHE A 15 11.91 2.65 -23.79
N ARG A 16 12.33 1.49 -23.27
CA ARG A 16 11.60 0.24 -23.49
C ARG A 16 10.33 0.26 -22.65
N ILE A 17 9.26 0.79 -23.23
CA ILE A 17 7.89 0.61 -22.71
C ILE A 17 7.70 -0.90 -22.56
N PRO A 18 7.50 -1.44 -21.34
CA PRO A 18 7.22 -2.85 -21.20
C PRO A 18 5.84 -3.09 -21.81
N LEU A 19 5.82 -3.62 -23.02
CA LEU A 19 4.64 -4.30 -23.55
C LEU A 19 4.42 -5.53 -22.67
N SER A 20 3.66 -5.33 -21.59
CA SER A 20 2.96 -6.32 -20.80
C SER A 20 3.57 -7.72 -20.80
N GLN A 21 4.47 -8.00 -19.85
CA GLN A 21 4.48 -9.34 -19.27
C GLN A 21 3.19 -9.45 -18.44
N THR A 22 2.17 -10.08 -19.03
CA THR A 22 0.99 -10.49 -18.27
C THR A 22 1.47 -11.47 -17.20
N PRO A 23 1.24 -11.24 -15.90
CA PRO A 23 1.48 -12.28 -14.92
C PRO A 23 0.52 -13.43 -15.23
N ALA A 24 1.07 -14.57 -15.66
CA ALA A 24 0.32 -15.81 -15.74
C ALA A 24 -0.19 -16.14 -14.33
N ARG A 25 -1.48 -15.91 -14.11
CA ARG A 25 -2.16 -16.25 -12.87
C ARG A 25 -2.09 -17.79 -12.75
N PRO A 26 -1.66 -18.35 -11.61
CA PRO A 26 -1.71 -19.80 -11.44
C PRO A 26 -3.17 -20.24 -11.54
N ALA A 27 -3.48 -21.05 -12.54
CA ALA A 27 -4.77 -21.71 -12.64
C ALA A 27 -4.84 -22.73 -11.50
N ILE A 28 -5.66 -22.45 -10.49
CA ILE A 28 -6.00 -23.42 -9.46
C ILE A 28 -6.82 -24.50 -10.18
N SER A 29 -6.18 -25.61 -10.51
CA SER A 29 -6.86 -26.84 -10.91
C SER A 29 -7.68 -27.33 -9.73
N ARG A 30 -8.99 -27.10 -9.77
CA ARG A 30 -9.91 -27.73 -8.83
C ARG A 30 -9.95 -29.22 -9.17
N LEU A 31 -9.25 -30.00 -8.35
CA LEU A 31 -9.40 -31.45 -8.26
C LEU A 31 -10.87 -31.76 -7.98
N SER A 32 -11.51 -32.44 -8.91
CA SER A 32 -12.84 -33.04 -8.75
C SER A 32 -12.74 -34.20 -7.76
N ASN A 33 -13.23 -33.99 -6.54
CA ASN A 33 -13.56 -35.09 -5.64
C ASN A 33 -14.91 -35.68 -6.06
N ASP A 34 -14.89 -36.67 -6.95
CA ASP A 34 -16.02 -37.58 -7.17
C ASP A 34 -15.50 -39.02 -7.15
N LEU A 35 -15.17 -39.49 -5.94
CA LEU A 35 -14.97 -40.91 -5.68
C LEU A 35 -15.52 -41.25 -4.30
N LEU A 36 -16.84 -41.25 -4.14
CA LEU A 36 -17.54 -42.14 -3.19
C LEU A 36 -19.02 -42.23 -3.60
N VAL A 37 -19.39 -43.36 -4.19
CA VAL A 37 -20.54 -44.22 -3.85
C VAL A 37 -20.73 -45.19 -5.02
N ARG A 38 -20.19 -46.39 -4.82
CA ARG A 38 -20.35 -47.55 -5.69
C ARG A 38 -21.51 -48.36 -5.09
N LYS A 39 -22.62 -48.53 -5.81
CA LYS A 39 -23.58 -49.62 -5.57
C LYS A 39 -23.91 -50.28 -6.91
N PRO A 40 -23.83 -51.61 -7.05
CA PRO A 40 -24.05 -52.30 -8.31
C PRO A 40 -25.49 -52.82 -8.41
N THR A 41 -26.14 -52.63 -9.57
CA THR A 41 -27.13 -53.55 -10.14
C THR A 41 -27.23 -53.25 -11.64
N ALA A 42 -26.96 -54.27 -12.47
CA ALA A 42 -27.02 -54.27 -13.93
C ALA A 42 -28.46 -54.63 -14.43
N PRO A 43 -28.76 -54.91 -15.72
CA PRO A 43 -28.05 -54.61 -16.99
C PRO A 43 -28.96 -54.12 -18.18
N VAL A 44 -28.34 -53.59 -19.27
CA VAL A 44 -28.76 -53.49 -20.72
C VAL A 44 -30.11 -52.81 -21.10
N GLN A 45 -30.24 -51.80 -21.99
CA GLN A 45 -29.93 -51.74 -23.44
C GLN A 45 -30.00 -50.29 -24.02
N PRO A 46 -29.52 -50.05 -25.27
CA PRO A 46 -29.07 -48.75 -25.79
C PRO A 46 -30.08 -48.07 -26.74
N ALA A 47 -30.04 -46.74 -26.85
CA ALA A 47 -30.36 -46.02 -28.10
C ALA A 47 -30.13 -44.50 -28.00
N ALA A 48 -29.62 -43.95 -29.11
CA ALA A 48 -29.62 -42.54 -29.53
C ALA A 48 -28.71 -41.56 -28.77
N SER A 49 -27.43 -41.58 -29.13
CA SER A 49 -26.54 -40.43 -29.08
C SER A 49 -27.00 -39.35 -30.08
N ALA A 50 -28.00 -38.56 -29.68
CA ALA A 50 -28.25 -37.27 -30.31
C ALA A 50 -27.16 -36.30 -29.84
N ALA A 51 -26.15 -36.11 -30.70
CA ALA A 51 -25.14 -35.07 -30.53
C ALA A 51 -25.82 -33.69 -30.61
N VAL A 52 -26.27 -33.18 -29.47
CA VAL A 52 -26.62 -31.76 -29.35
C VAL A 52 -25.30 -31.00 -29.40
N ILE A 53 -25.04 -30.37 -30.55
CA ILE A 53 -24.08 -29.28 -30.69
C ILE A 53 -24.62 -28.12 -29.84
N GLY A 54 -24.39 -28.22 -28.53
CA GLY A 54 -24.74 -27.22 -27.54
C GLY A 54 -23.64 -26.18 -27.49
N THR A 55 -23.90 -25.04 -28.11
CA THR A 55 -23.14 -23.79 -27.98
C THR A 55 -22.57 -23.63 -26.58
N ARG A 56 -21.23 -23.49 -26.46
CA ARG A 56 -20.57 -23.21 -25.18
C ARG A 56 -21.21 -21.96 -24.59
N LEU A 57 -21.90 -22.09 -23.45
CA LEU A 57 -22.46 -20.93 -22.76
C LEU A 57 -21.31 -19.98 -22.42
N PHE A 58 -21.36 -18.76 -22.97
CA PHE A 58 -20.37 -17.71 -22.74
C PHE A 58 -20.41 -17.14 -21.30
N SER A 59 -21.26 -17.69 -20.43
CA SER A 59 -21.44 -17.23 -19.06
C SER A 59 -20.98 -18.28 -18.05
N THR A 60 -19.99 -17.91 -17.25
CA THR A 60 -19.47 -18.72 -16.13
C THR A 60 -20.29 -18.55 -14.84
N THR A 61 -21.42 -17.85 -14.88
CA THR A 61 -22.27 -17.65 -13.69
C THR A 61 -23.21 -18.84 -13.53
N SER A 62 -23.03 -19.62 -12.46
CA SER A 62 -23.91 -20.73 -12.10
C SER A 62 -25.36 -20.25 -11.92
N ALA A 63 -26.32 -21.01 -12.46
CA ALA A 63 -27.74 -20.72 -12.28
C ALA A 63 -28.10 -20.67 -10.79
N LEU A 64 -28.72 -19.59 -10.35
CA LEU A 64 -29.13 -19.44 -8.95
C LEU A 64 -30.26 -20.42 -8.63
N LEU A 65 -30.02 -21.31 -7.66
CA LEU A 65 -31.04 -22.25 -7.16
C LEU A 65 -32.16 -21.49 -6.44
N LYS A 66 -33.39 -22.04 -6.49
CA LYS A 66 -34.58 -21.50 -5.83
C LYS A 66 -34.36 -21.41 -4.31
N ARG A 67 -34.45 -20.19 -3.76
CA ARG A 67 -34.25 -19.92 -2.33
C ARG A 67 -35.35 -20.58 -1.47
N ASN A 68 -34.95 -21.44 -0.52
CA ASN A 68 -35.86 -22.02 0.48
C ASN A 68 -36.32 -20.94 1.46
N LYS A 69 -37.64 -20.77 1.64
CA LYS A 69 -38.25 -19.73 2.48
C LYS A 69 -37.97 -19.92 3.99
N ASN A 70 -37.63 -21.14 4.42
CA ASN A 70 -37.42 -21.49 5.83
C ASN A 70 -35.93 -21.77 6.19
N ALA A 71 -34.98 -21.39 5.34
CA ALA A 71 -33.56 -21.57 5.67
C ALA A 71 -33.16 -20.66 6.85
N PRO A 72 -32.38 -21.17 7.83
CA PRO A 72 -31.88 -20.32 8.92
C PRO A 72 -31.10 -19.16 8.31
N ARG A 73 -31.47 -17.93 8.69
CA ARG A 73 -30.71 -16.74 8.29
C ARG A 73 -29.31 -16.93 8.87
N GLY A 74 -28.33 -17.19 8.01
CA GLY A 74 -26.94 -17.38 8.41
C GLY A 74 -26.45 -16.20 9.24
N ASP A 75 -25.43 -16.43 10.06
CA ASP A 75 -24.92 -15.40 10.97
C ASP A 75 -24.66 -14.07 10.24
N LYS A 76 -25.21 -12.99 10.77
CA LYS A 76 -25.07 -11.63 10.21
C LYS A 76 -23.61 -11.23 10.17
N ARG A 77 -22.80 -11.67 11.14
CA ARG A 77 -21.35 -11.41 11.17
C ARG A 77 -20.67 -12.02 9.95
N ILE A 78 -20.95 -13.29 9.66
CA ILE A 78 -20.42 -14.01 8.49
C ILE A 78 -20.91 -13.35 7.19
N THR A 79 -22.15 -12.87 7.17
CA THR A 79 -22.71 -12.16 6.02
C THR A 79 -21.99 -10.83 5.77
N LEU A 80 -21.74 -10.05 6.82
CA LEU A 80 -20.99 -8.79 6.74
C LEU A 80 -19.53 -9.03 6.33
N ILE A 81 -18.86 -10.03 6.92
CA ILE A 81 -17.50 -10.41 6.53
C ILE A 81 -17.46 -10.77 5.04
N ARG A 82 -18.42 -11.59 4.58
CA ARG A 82 -18.51 -11.98 3.16
C ARG A 82 -18.78 -10.78 2.25
N TYR A 83 -19.62 -9.85 2.70
CA TYR A 83 -19.93 -8.63 1.96
C TYR A 83 -18.72 -7.69 1.83
N PHE A 84 -17.95 -7.46 2.91
CA PHE A 84 -16.76 -6.62 2.88
C PHE A 84 -15.59 -7.28 2.14
N LEU A 85 -15.45 -8.60 2.21
CA LEU A 85 -14.39 -9.33 1.51
C LEU A 85 -14.68 -9.46 0.00
N TRP A 86 -15.95 -9.66 -0.36
CA TRP A 86 -16.39 -9.84 -1.75
C TRP A 86 -17.54 -8.87 -2.04
N HIS A 87 -17.21 -7.59 -2.13
CA HIS A 87 -18.21 -6.57 -2.34
C HIS A 87 -18.72 -6.61 -3.80
N PRO A 88 -20.03 -6.87 -4.03
CA PRO A 88 -20.59 -7.01 -5.39
C PRO A 88 -20.55 -5.71 -6.21
N LEU A 89 -20.33 -4.55 -5.57
CA LEU A 89 -20.20 -3.25 -6.25
C LEU A 89 -18.73 -2.90 -6.55
N THR A 90 -17.80 -3.85 -6.44
CA THR A 90 -16.41 -3.61 -6.88
C THR A 90 -16.42 -3.36 -8.40
N PRO A 91 -16.07 -2.15 -8.85
CA PRO A 91 -16.11 -1.85 -10.27
C PRO A 91 -15.05 -2.67 -11.00
N ARG A 92 -15.32 -2.97 -12.27
CA ARG A 92 -14.32 -3.62 -13.12
C ARG A 92 -13.09 -2.71 -13.27
N PRO A 93 -11.89 -3.28 -13.52
CA PRO A 93 -10.69 -2.50 -13.76
C PRO A 93 -10.89 -1.46 -14.86
N LEU A 94 -10.39 -0.25 -14.62
CA LEU A 94 -10.57 0.89 -15.49
C LEU A 94 -9.87 0.69 -16.83
N ARG A 95 -10.59 0.89 -17.93
CA ARG A 95 -10.05 0.81 -19.30
C ARG A 95 -9.88 2.22 -19.85
N PHE A 96 -8.64 2.60 -20.14
CA PHE A 96 -8.34 3.90 -20.73
C PHE A 96 -8.16 3.83 -22.25
N SER A 97 -8.58 4.88 -22.96
CA SER A 97 -8.13 5.10 -24.34
C SER A 97 -6.65 5.47 -24.35
N ARG A 98 -5.99 5.31 -25.51
CA ARG A 98 -4.56 5.59 -25.65
C ARG A 98 -4.15 6.99 -25.16
N THR A 99 -4.85 8.04 -25.60
CA THR A 99 -4.54 9.42 -25.21
C THR A 99 -4.78 9.68 -23.71
N ARG A 100 -5.84 9.10 -23.13
CA ARG A 100 -6.12 9.19 -21.69
C ARG A 100 -5.05 8.45 -20.87
N TYR A 101 -4.63 7.27 -21.32
CA TYR A 101 -3.56 6.51 -20.68
C TYR A 101 -2.24 7.30 -20.66
N LEU A 102 -1.85 7.91 -21.79
CA LEU A 102 -0.63 8.71 -21.87
C LEU A 102 -0.67 9.94 -20.94
N ARG A 103 -1.80 10.65 -20.86
CA ARG A 103 -1.97 11.76 -19.91
C ARG A 103 -1.81 11.29 -18.47
N HIS A 104 -2.49 10.20 -18.10
CA HIS A 104 -2.38 9.63 -16.76
C HIS A 104 -0.95 9.20 -16.43
N TRP A 105 -0.27 8.53 -17.36
CA TRP A 105 1.11 8.09 -17.22
C TRP A 105 2.06 9.28 -17.00
N THR A 106 1.86 10.36 -17.75
CA THR A 106 2.66 11.59 -17.63
C THR A 106 2.50 12.24 -16.27
N ILE A 107 1.25 12.40 -15.80
CA ILE A 107 0.95 12.95 -14.47
C ILE A 107 1.56 12.07 -13.38
N HIS A 108 1.40 10.75 -13.48
CA HIS A 108 1.97 9.81 -12.53
C HIS A 108 3.50 9.90 -12.48
N ARG A 109 4.16 10.02 -13.63
CA ARG A 109 5.62 10.16 -13.69
C ARG A 109 6.09 11.49 -13.11
N ALA A 110 5.40 12.59 -13.40
CA ALA A 110 5.67 13.89 -12.82
C ALA A 110 5.53 13.86 -11.29
N TRP A 111 4.49 13.21 -10.77
CA TRP A 111 4.28 13.02 -9.33
C TRP A 111 5.41 12.23 -8.68
N GLN A 112 5.85 11.12 -9.29
CA GLN A 112 6.99 10.34 -8.78
C GLN A 112 8.28 11.18 -8.72
N LEU A 113 8.53 12.00 -9.74
CA LEU A 113 9.68 12.88 -9.79
C LEU A 113 9.61 13.94 -8.69
N TYR A 114 8.46 14.58 -8.52
CA TYR A 114 8.21 15.53 -7.44
C TYR A 114 8.42 14.89 -6.05
N GLN A 115 7.88 13.70 -5.82
CA GLN A 115 8.09 12.97 -4.55
C GLN A 115 9.56 12.59 -4.32
N ALA A 116 10.31 12.25 -5.37
CA ALA A 116 11.74 11.99 -5.27
C ALA A 116 12.52 13.26 -4.88
N GLN A 117 12.18 14.40 -5.49
CA GLN A 117 12.75 15.70 -5.14
C GLN A 117 12.44 16.08 -3.69
N GLN A 118 11.18 15.94 -3.24
CA GLN A 118 10.78 16.25 -1.87
C GLN A 118 11.50 15.36 -0.83
N ARG A 119 11.68 14.07 -1.12
CA ARG A 119 12.47 13.17 -0.25
C ARG A 119 13.93 13.58 -0.20
N ARG A 120 14.53 13.92 -1.34
CA ARG A 120 15.93 14.39 -1.41
C ARG A 120 16.12 15.69 -0.65
N ALA A 121 15.22 16.66 -0.82
CA ALA A 121 15.25 17.93 -0.09
C ALA A 121 15.19 17.71 1.42
N ARG A 122 14.27 16.84 1.88
CA ARG A 122 14.18 16.47 3.30
C ARG A 122 15.47 15.82 3.82
N GLN A 123 16.07 14.92 3.06
CA GLN A 123 17.32 14.26 3.44
C GLN A 123 18.48 15.25 3.55
N LEU A 124 18.59 16.18 2.60
CA LEU A 124 19.60 17.23 2.62
C LEU A 124 19.41 18.18 3.82
N GLU A 125 18.18 18.53 4.15
CA GLU A 125 17.88 19.38 5.30
C GLU A 125 18.23 18.66 6.62
N LEU A 126 17.91 17.38 6.75
CA LEU A 126 18.32 16.57 7.90
C LEU A 126 19.85 16.44 8.00
N GLN A 127 20.54 16.27 6.86
CA GLN A 127 22.00 16.25 6.81
C GLN A 127 22.59 17.60 7.24
N ARG A 128 22.02 18.71 6.77
CA ARG A 128 22.43 20.08 7.15
C ARG A 128 22.29 20.30 8.65
N GLN A 129 21.15 19.92 9.23
CA GLN A 129 20.90 20.00 10.66
C GLN A 129 21.89 19.15 11.44
N TRP A 130 22.15 17.92 10.99
CA TRP A 130 23.12 17.04 11.63
C TRP A 130 24.55 17.61 11.58
N GLN A 131 24.99 18.13 10.43
CA GLN A 131 26.30 18.76 10.29
C GLN A 131 26.45 19.98 11.20
N ALA A 132 25.42 20.82 11.29
CA ALA A 132 25.41 21.98 12.18
C ALA A 132 25.49 21.57 13.66
N MET A 133 24.70 20.56 14.08
CA MET A 133 24.76 20.02 15.43
C MET A 133 26.14 19.41 15.74
N ASN A 134 26.72 18.67 14.80
CA ASN A 134 28.03 18.05 14.96
C ASN A 134 29.13 19.11 15.11
N ALA A 135 29.15 20.12 14.25
CA ALA A 135 30.10 21.23 14.33
C ALA A 135 30.00 21.95 15.69
N ALA A 136 28.78 22.28 16.14
CA ALA A 136 28.58 22.90 17.44
C ALA A 136 29.06 22.01 18.62
N CYS A 137 28.89 20.68 18.52
CA CYS A 137 29.38 19.76 19.53
C CYS A 137 30.92 19.65 19.54
N GLU A 138 31.56 19.70 18.37
CA GLU A 138 33.02 19.72 18.26
C GLU A 138 33.60 21.02 18.86
N GLU A 139 33.02 22.17 18.54
CA GLU A 139 33.40 23.46 19.15
C GLU A 139 33.27 23.43 20.66
N LEU A 140 32.21 22.80 21.18
CA LEU A 140 31.99 22.67 22.62
C LEU A 140 32.98 21.67 23.26
N ARG A 141 33.47 20.68 22.50
CA ARG A 141 34.46 19.70 22.97
C ARG A 141 35.87 20.28 23.08
N THR A 142 36.28 21.15 22.15
CA THR A 142 37.66 21.66 22.07
C THR A 142 37.79 23.15 22.34
N GLY A 143 36.81 23.96 21.96
CA GLY A 143 36.88 25.43 21.95
C GLY A 143 36.42 26.11 23.25
N ALA A 144 35.66 25.43 24.11
CA ALA A 144 35.11 26.03 25.33
C ALA A 144 36.11 26.20 26.50
N GLY A 145 37.35 25.69 26.38
CA GLY A 145 38.39 25.80 27.41
C GLY A 145 38.11 25.04 28.72
N ASP A 146 37.06 24.22 28.76
CA ASP A 146 36.56 23.50 29.95
C ASP A 146 37.00 22.02 29.99
N GLY A 147 37.91 21.62 29.09
CA GLY A 147 38.33 20.24 28.92
C GLY A 147 37.22 19.29 28.46
N GLY A 148 36.18 19.79 27.78
CA GLY A 148 35.05 19.00 27.28
C GLY A 148 34.06 18.58 28.38
N LYS A 149 33.98 19.31 29.49
CA LYS A 149 33.01 19.06 30.57
C LYS A 149 31.57 19.26 30.08
N LEU A 150 31.29 20.40 29.46
CA LEU A 150 29.99 20.73 28.89
C LEU A 150 29.59 19.69 27.83
N PHE A 151 30.54 19.19 27.04
CA PHE A 151 30.29 18.20 25.99
C PHE A 151 29.79 16.88 26.58
N ARG A 152 30.43 16.42 27.65
CA ARG A 152 29.99 15.22 28.38
C ARG A 152 28.60 15.40 28.98
N ILE A 153 28.27 16.61 29.47
CA ILE A 153 26.95 16.91 30.01
C ILE A 153 25.89 16.91 28.91
N SER A 154 26.15 17.55 27.76
CA SER A 154 25.18 17.61 26.65
C SER A 154 24.91 16.25 26.01
N MET A 155 25.89 15.33 26.06
CA MET A 155 25.72 13.96 25.55
C MET A 155 24.89 13.05 26.47
N ASN A 156 24.56 13.52 27.68
CA ASN A 156 23.74 12.78 28.62
C ASN A 156 22.31 12.58 28.08
N LYS A 157 21.80 11.34 28.09
CA LYS A 157 20.46 10.99 27.61
C LYS A 157 19.45 10.70 28.74
N ARG A 158 19.70 11.20 29.95
CA ARG A 158 18.75 11.14 31.07
C ARG A 158 17.40 11.76 30.66
N GLY A 159 16.30 11.09 30.99
CA GLY A 159 14.93 11.53 30.68
C GLY A 159 14.47 11.29 29.23
N VAL A 160 15.39 11.27 28.25
CA VAL A 160 15.05 11.17 26.81
C VAL A 160 14.17 9.95 26.47
N TYR A 161 14.48 8.79 27.05
CA TYR A 161 13.76 7.53 26.78
C TYR A 161 12.66 7.21 27.81
N ARG A 162 12.46 8.07 28.82
CA ARG A 162 11.40 7.87 29.84
C ARG A 162 10.32 8.93 29.74
N ASP A 163 10.72 10.20 29.74
CA ASP A 163 9.81 11.34 29.82
C ASP A 163 9.25 11.71 28.43
N MET A 164 9.90 11.24 27.35
CA MET A 164 9.50 11.47 25.95
C MET A 164 9.32 12.96 25.63
N PHE A 165 8.58 13.27 24.56
CA PHE A 165 8.19 14.64 24.23
C PHE A 165 6.90 15.02 24.99
N PRO A 166 6.75 16.29 25.41
CA PRO A 166 5.49 16.78 25.98
C PRO A 166 4.33 16.59 25.00
N ILE A 167 3.24 15.97 25.45
CA ILE A 167 2.08 15.65 24.60
C ILE A 167 1.43 16.89 23.97
N GLU A 168 1.54 18.05 24.63
CA GLU A 168 1.05 19.34 24.13
C GLU A 168 1.77 19.81 22.87
N TYR A 169 3.04 19.44 22.69
CA TYR A 169 3.82 19.79 21.50
C TYR A 169 3.54 18.86 20.32
N ALA A 170 3.08 17.64 20.57
CA ALA A 170 2.83 16.63 19.53
C ALA A 170 1.53 16.84 18.74
N ARG A 171 0.96 18.04 18.79
CA ARG A 171 -0.24 18.40 18.04
C ARG A 171 0.05 18.37 16.54
N MET A 172 -0.78 17.64 15.81
CA MET A 172 -0.67 17.55 14.35
C MET A 172 -1.13 18.84 13.69
N GLN A 173 -0.57 19.13 12.51
CA GLN A 173 -1.03 20.24 11.67
C GLN A 173 -2.46 19.98 11.18
N THR A 174 -3.31 21.02 11.23
CA THR A 174 -4.70 20.99 10.75
C THR A 174 -4.85 21.81 9.47
N GLU A 175 -5.84 21.50 8.65
CA GLU A 175 -6.11 22.22 7.38
C GLU A 175 -6.45 23.70 7.58
N GLY A 176 -7.11 24.05 8.70
CA GLY A 176 -7.40 25.42 9.11
C GLY A 176 -7.05 25.64 10.59
N PRO A 177 -6.78 26.89 11.01
CA PRO A 177 -6.49 27.21 12.40
C PRO A 177 -7.73 27.06 13.29
N SER A 178 -7.51 26.83 14.59
CA SER A 178 -8.58 26.94 15.59
C SER A 178 -9.08 28.38 15.70
N LYS A 179 -10.30 28.59 16.19
CA LYS A 179 -10.90 29.92 16.42
C LYS A 179 -10.00 30.83 17.27
N GLU A 180 -9.37 30.25 18.29
CA GLU A 180 -8.47 30.96 19.21
C GLU A 180 -7.01 30.98 18.72
N GLY A 181 -6.64 30.09 17.79
CA GLY A 181 -5.28 30.00 17.22
C GLY A 181 -4.20 29.59 18.21
N TRP A 182 -3.78 30.51 19.08
CA TRP A 182 -2.72 30.36 20.07
C TRP A 182 -3.15 30.88 21.45
N ASN A 183 -2.85 30.11 22.50
CA ASN A 183 -3.14 30.52 23.87
C ASN A 183 -2.02 31.43 24.42
N HIS A 184 -2.23 32.74 24.38
CA HIS A 184 -1.31 33.73 24.96
C HIS A 184 -1.39 33.82 26.49
N GLU A 185 -2.44 33.29 27.10
CA GLU A 185 -2.68 33.33 28.55
C GLU A 185 -2.16 32.09 29.29
N TRP A 186 -1.36 31.25 28.62
CA TRP A 186 -0.82 30.03 29.21
C TRP A 186 -0.06 30.34 30.51
N LYS A 187 -0.43 29.65 31.59
CA LYS A 187 0.23 29.72 32.90
C LYS A 187 0.62 28.32 33.34
N ARG A 188 1.79 28.21 33.99
CA ARG A 188 2.24 26.96 34.59
C ARG A 188 1.20 26.51 35.63
N MET A 189 0.69 25.29 35.51
CA MET A 189 -0.20 24.74 36.53
C MET A 189 0.59 24.53 37.83
N GLU A 190 0.06 25.04 38.94
CA GLU A 190 0.57 24.72 40.27
C GLU A 190 0.19 23.28 40.61
N LYS A 191 1.18 22.47 41.04
CA LYS A 191 0.88 21.14 41.58
C LYS A 191 0.15 21.32 42.91
N LYS A 192 -1.14 21.01 42.95
CA LYS A 192 -1.83 20.80 44.23
C LYS A 192 -1.28 19.51 44.84
N TYR A 193 -0.62 19.65 45.98
CA TYR A 193 -0.11 18.55 46.81
C TYR A 193 -1.25 17.89 47.58
#